data_AF-A0A955KCL6-F1
#
_entry.id   AF-A0A955KCL6-F1
#
_cell.length_a   1.000
_cell.length_b   1.000
_cell.length_c   1.000
_cell.angle_alpha   90.00
_cell.angle_beta   90.00
_cell.angle_gamma   90.00
#
_symmetry.space_group_name_H-M   'P 1'
#
loop_
_entity.id
_entity.type
_entity.pdbx_description
1 polymer ?
#
loop_
_entity_poly.entity_id
_entity_poly.type
_entity_poly.pdbx_seq_one_letter_code
_entity_poly.pdbx_strand_id
1 'polypeptide(L)'
;MSNESTFKKTDFKKPAPLPHNYVGVSLKLANPETILDWSWGEVTKPETINYRTQRPEKHGLFDERIFGPVEDYECSCKKYRGIRYKGIVCEKCGVEITRAIVRRERMG
;
A
#
# COMPACT_ATOMS: atom_id res chain seq x y z
N MET A 1 3.33 57.02 -0.70
CA MET A 1 4.50 56.24 -1.15
C MET A 1 4.58 55.02 -0.22
N SER A 2 3.80 53.95 -0.50
CA SER A 2 4.18 52.78 -1.32
C SER A 2 5.26 51.93 -0.59
N ASN A 3 5.05 50.70 -0.12
CA ASN A 3 4.23 49.60 -0.63
C ASN A 3 3.95 48.54 0.46
N GLU A 4 2.75 47.98 0.45
CA GLU A 4 2.45 46.65 1.01
C GLU A 4 3.16 45.58 0.16
N SER A 5 4.08 44.82 0.74
CA SER A 5 4.65 43.64 0.10
C SER A 5 3.73 42.44 0.33
N THR A 6 2.71 42.32 -0.52
CA THR A 6 1.90 41.11 -0.64
C THR A 6 2.78 39.89 -0.92
N PHE A 7 2.90 39.00 0.06
CA PHE A 7 3.59 37.71 -0.06
C PHE A 7 2.77 36.80 -0.99
N LYS A 8 3.17 36.73 -2.27
CA LYS A 8 2.51 35.88 -3.26
C LYS A 8 2.72 34.41 -2.89
N LYS A 9 1.64 33.71 -2.50
CA LYS A 9 1.58 32.25 -2.49
C LYS A 9 1.76 31.78 -3.93
N THR A 10 2.94 31.29 -4.27
CA THR A 10 3.17 30.61 -5.54
C THR A 10 2.63 29.19 -5.41
N ASP A 11 1.60 28.88 -6.21
CA ASP A 11 1.01 27.55 -6.28
C ASP A 11 2.07 26.51 -6.69
N PHE A 12 2.38 25.59 -5.77
CA PHE A 12 3.22 24.43 -6.04
C PHE A 12 2.46 23.46 -6.96
N LYS A 13 2.58 23.66 -8.28
CA LYS A 13 2.21 22.63 -9.27
C LYS A 13 3.19 21.48 -9.16
N LYS A 14 2.71 20.27 -8.81
CA LYS A 14 3.50 19.03 -8.87
C LYS A 14 3.99 18.82 -10.31
N PRO A 15 5.30 18.71 -10.56
CA PRO A 15 5.81 18.43 -11.90
C PRO A 15 5.47 16.99 -12.32
N ALA A 16 5.22 16.81 -13.62
CA ALA A 16 5.01 15.50 -14.24
C ALA A 16 6.27 14.62 -14.12
N PRO A 17 6.15 13.28 -14.07
CA PRO A 17 7.28 12.39 -13.80
C PRO A 17 8.26 12.36 -14.99
N LEU A 18 9.49 12.80 -14.73
CA LEU A 18 10.64 12.68 -15.64
C LEU A 18 11.35 11.33 -15.44
N PRO A 19 12.10 10.82 -16.43
CA PRO A 19 12.83 9.55 -16.30
C PRO A 19 13.86 9.62 -15.16
N HIS A 20 13.72 8.72 -14.19
CA HIS A 20 14.51 8.65 -12.96
C HIS A 20 15.94 8.15 -13.22
N ASN A 21 16.84 9.05 -13.61
CA ASN A 21 18.27 8.86 -13.40
C ASN A 21 18.61 9.36 -11.99
N TYR A 22 18.65 8.45 -11.01
CA TYR A 22 19.04 8.78 -9.65
C TYR A 22 20.54 9.13 -9.62
N VAL A 23 20.89 10.30 -9.08
CA VAL A 23 22.29 10.79 -8.99
C VAL A 23 23.00 10.26 -7.74
N GLY A 24 22.26 9.81 -6.73
CA GLY A 24 22.81 9.26 -5.49
C GLY A 24 21.73 8.74 -4.53
N VAL A 25 22.15 8.06 -3.47
CA VAL A 25 21.29 7.46 -2.44
C VAL A 25 21.62 8.10 -1.08
N SER A 26 20.59 8.49 -0.32
CA SER A 26 20.76 9.07 1.02
C SER A 26 20.02 8.24 2.07
N LEU A 27 20.62 8.08 3.24
CA LEU A 27 20.04 7.39 4.40
C LEU A 27 19.64 8.43 5.45
N LYS A 28 18.44 8.28 6.03
CA LYS A 28 17.90 9.15 7.09
C LYS A 28 17.16 8.31 8.12
N LEU A 29 17.04 8.82 9.34
CA LEU A 29 16.17 8.23 10.35
C LEU A 29 14.71 8.51 10.00
N ALA A 30 13.87 7.48 10.08
CA ALA A 30 12.43 7.61 9.91
C ALA A 30 11.79 8.03 11.23
N ASN A 31 10.87 9.00 11.19
CA ASN A 31 10.02 9.32 12.34
C ASN A 31 8.82 8.34 12.41
N PRO A 32 8.12 8.24 13.56
CA PRO A 32 6.98 7.34 13.69
C PRO A 32 5.86 7.58 12.67
N GLU A 33 5.59 8.84 12.33
CA GLU A 33 4.58 9.22 11.34
C GLU A 33 4.92 8.69 9.94
N THR A 34 6.19 8.79 9.53
CA THR A 34 6.66 8.27 8.23
C THR A 34 6.52 6.76 8.16
N ILE A 35 6.75 6.03 9.27
CA ILE A 35 6.57 4.58 9.32
C ILE A 35 5.10 4.22 9.12
N LEU A 36 4.18 4.96 9.76
CA LEU A 36 2.73 4.77 9.60
C LEU A 36 2.27 5.09 8.17
N ASP A 37 2.82 6.13 7.55
CA ASP A 37 2.51 6.51 6.17
C ASP A 37 2.91 5.43 5.14
N TRP A 38 3.93 4.61 5.45
CA TRP A 38 4.35 3.49 4.59
C TRP A 38 3.51 2.23 4.80
N SER A 39 2.89 2.08 5.97
CA SER A 39 2.11 0.89 6.33
C SER A 39 0.75 0.88 5.61
N TRP A 40 0.34 -0.31 5.19
CA TRP A 40 -0.98 -0.58 4.62
C TRP A 40 -1.98 -1.12 5.66
N GLY A 41 -1.54 -1.33 6.89
CA GLY A 41 -2.38 -1.79 7.99
C GLY A 41 -1.60 -2.54 9.07
N GLU A 42 -2.22 -2.64 10.25
CA GLU A 42 -1.60 -3.19 11.44
C GLU A 42 -1.73 -4.72 11.54
N VAL A 43 -0.63 -5.39 11.87
CA VAL A 43 -0.61 -6.82 12.24
C VAL A 43 -0.80 -6.98 13.73
N THR A 44 -1.88 -7.65 14.14
CA THR A 44 -2.23 -7.84 15.56
C THR A 44 -1.96 -9.24 16.09
N LYS A 45 -1.80 -10.24 15.22
CA LYS A 45 -1.55 -11.63 15.58
C LYS A 45 -0.20 -12.10 15.05
N PRO A 46 0.54 -12.94 15.81
CA PRO A 46 1.81 -13.50 15.37
C PRO A 46 1.65 -14.66 14.36
N GLU A 47 0.42 -15.05 14.04
CA GLU A 47 0.14 -16.19 13.18
C GLU A 47 0.57 -15.93 11.73
N THR A 48 0.97 -16.99 11.03
CA THR A 48 1.49 -16.91 9.67
C THR A 48 0.52 -17.48 8.66
N ILE A 49 0.51 -18.80 8.51
CA ILE A 49 -0.31 -19.55 7.57
C ILE A 49 -1.01 -20.69 8.30
N ASN A 50 -2.20 -21.02 7.84
CA ASN A 50 -2.96 -22.13 8.36
C ASN A 50 -2.34 -23.47 7.92
N TYR A 51 -2.02 -24.35 8.89
CA TYR A 51 -1.35 -25.63 8.62
C TYR A 51 -2.09 -26.55 7.63
N ARG A 52 -3.44 -26.50 7.61
CA ARG A 52 -4.25 -27.40 6.79
C ARG A 52 -4.58 -26.79 5.43
N THR A 53 -4.95 -25.51 5.41
CA THR A 53 -5.43 -24.86 4.18
C THR A 53 -4.32 -24.15 3.40
N GLN A 54 -3.14 -23.97 4.00
CA GLN A 54 -2.02 -23.20 3.46
C GLN A 54 -2.39 -21.76 3.10
N ARG A 55 -3.47 -21.24 3.70
CA ARG A 55 -3.91 -19.85 3.52
C ARG A 55 -3.33 -18.95 4.59
N PRO A 56 -3.01 -17.69 4.26
CA PRO A 56 -2.62 -16.70 5.26
C PRO A 56 -3.70 -16.54 6.34
N GLU A 57 -3.26 -16.40 7.59
CA GLU A 57 -4.17 -16.15 8.71
C GLU A 57 -4.60 -14.67 8.73
N LYS A 58 -5.87 -14.44 9.09
CA LYS A 58 -6.44 -13.09 9.16
C LYS A 58 -5.84 -12.33 10.35
N HIS A 59 -5.41 -11.10 10.11
CA HIS A 59 -4.64 -10.26 11.03
C HIS A 59 -3.26 -10.81 11.40
N GLY A 60 -2.77 -11.82 10.67
CA GLY A 60 -1.46 -12.40 10.85
C GLY A 60 -0.36 -11.70 10.04
N LEU A 61 0.86 -12.22 10.16
CA LEU A 61 2.06 -11.72 9.47
C LEU A 61 1.98 -11.77 7.94
N PHE A 62 1.04 -12.54 7.38
CA PHE A 62 0.84 -12.66 5.92
C PHE A 62 -0.53 -12.21 5.44
N ASP A 63 -1.30 -11.47 6.26
CA ASP A 63 -2.68 -11.06 5.94
C ASP A 63 -2.79 -10.39 4.56
N GLU A 64 -3.63 -10.96 3.72
CA GLU A 64 -3.88 -10.50 2.36
C GLU A 64 -4.50 -9.10 2.29
N ARG A 65 -5.12 -8.62 3.38
CA ARG A 65 -5.67 -7.26 3.44
C ARG A 65 -4.59 -6.19 3.47
N ILE A 66 -3.50 -6.46 4.19
CA ILE A 66 -2.39 -5.53 4.39
C ILE A 66 -1.45 -5.63 3.18
N PHE A 67 -0.96 -6.84 2.93
CA PHE A 67 0.10 -7.06 1.95
C PHE A 67 -0.44 -7.24 0.52
N GLY A 68 -1.72 -7.57 0.35
CA GLY A 68 -2.34 -7.83 -0.96
C GLY A 68 -2.61 -9.32 -1.23
N PRO A 69 -3.30 -9.64 -2.33
CA PRO A 69 -3.82 -10.98 -2.61
C PRO A 69 -2.71 -11.99 -2.92
N VAL A 70 -2.93 -13.27 -2.58
CA VAL A 70 -2.00 -14.37 -2.92
C VAL A 70 -1.97 -14.64 -4.42
N GLU A 71 -3.14 -14.55 -5.06
CA GLU A 71 -3.35 -14.86 -6.48
C GLU A 71 -3.75 -13.59 -7.24
N ASP A 72 -3.35 -13.51 -8.51
CA ASP A 72 -3.66 -12.34 -9.34
C ASP A 72 -5.17 -12.16 -9.53
N TYR A 73 -5.67 -10.97 -9.20
CA TYR A 73 -7.07 -10.56 -9.34
C TYR A 73 -8.08 -11.51 -8.67
N GLU A 74 -7.71 -12.14 -7.57
CA GLU A 74 -8.58 -13.01 -6.79
C GLU A 74 -8.52 -12.63 -5.30
N CYS A 75 -9.68 -12.51 -4.66
CA CYS A 75 -9.75 -12.26 -3.22
C CYS A 75 -9.71 -13.58 -2.43
N SER A 76 -9.22 -13.57 -1.18
CA SER A 76 -9.08 -14.76 -0.31
C SER A 76 -10.35 -15.63 -0.19
N CYS A 77 -11.54 -15.01 -0.13
CA CYS A 77 -12.81 -15.73 0.00
C CYS A 77 -13.39 -16.24 -1.33
N LYS A 78 -12.71 -15.99 -2.46
CA LYS A 78 -13.11 -16.38 -3.82
C LYS A 78 -14.45 -15.80 -4.32
N LYS A 79 -15.04 -14.80 -3.63
CA LYS A 79 -16.25 -14.08 -4.09
C LYS A 79 -16.00 -13.35 -5.40
N TYR A 80 -14.86 -12.67 -5.50
CA TYR A 80 -14.44 -11.95 -6.70
C TYR A 80 -13.19 -12.60 -7.27
N ARG A 81 -13.23 -12.87 -8.58
CA ARG A 81 -12.18 -13.53 -9.35
C ARG A 81 -12.11 -12.95 -10.76
N GLY A 82 -10.89 -12.69 -11.23
CA GLY A 82 -10.58 -12.22 -12.56
C GLY A 82 -10.46 -10.71 -12.67
N ILE A 83 -9.82 -10.28 -13.75
CA ILE A 83 -9.38 -8.89 -13.96
C ILE A 83 -10.53 -7.86 -14.02
N ARG A 84 -11.75 -8.32 -14.27
CA ARG A 84 -12.96 -7.48 -14.35
C ARG A 84 -13.29 -6.76 -13.03
N TYR A 85 -12.82 -7.30 -11.91
CA TYR A 85 -13.04 -6.72 -10.58
C TYR A 85 -11.82 -5.96 -10.04
N LYS A 86 -10.84 -5.67 -10.90
CA LYS A 86 -9.62 -4.95 -10.52
C LYS A 86 -9.96 -3.65 -9.78
N GLY A 87 -9.29 -3.42 -8.65
CA GLY A 87 -9.43 -2.23 -7.82
C GLY A 87 -10.62 -2.24 -6.86
N ILE A 88 -11.44 -3.30 -6.85
CA ILE A 88 -12.52 -3.46 -5.87
C ILE A 88 -11.95 -4.12 -4.61
N VAL A 89 -12.35 -3.61 -3.44
CA VAL A 89 -12.09 -4.25 -2.14
C VAL A 89 -13.24 -5.19 -1.80
N CYS A 90 -12.94 -6.44 -1.48
CA CYS A 90 -13.97 -7.42 -1.16
C CYS A 90 -14.64 -7.11 0.19
N GLU A 91 -15.97 -6.95 0.22
CA GLU A 91 -16.73 -6.69 1.46
C GLU A 91 -16.60 -7.79 2.51
N LYS A 92 -16.38 -9.05 2.10
CA LYS A 92 -16.35 -10.20 3.02
C LYS A 92 -14.97 -10.41 3.66
N CYS A 93 -13.90 -10.32 2.88
CA CYS A 93 -12.54 -10.59 3.35
C CYS A 93 -11.66 -9.34 3.45
N GLY A 94 -12.09 -8.20 2.91
CA GLY A 94 -11.34 -6.94 2.93
C GLY A 94 -10.12 -6.91 2.00
N VAL A 95 -9.91 -7.95 1.18
CA VAL A 95 -8.77 -8.03 0.26
C VAL A 95 -9.06 -7.21 -0.99
N GLU A 96 -8.11 -6.38 -1.36
CA GLU A 96 -8.14 -5.58 -2.60
C GLU A 96 -7.75 -6.43 -3.81
N ILE A 97 -8.56 -6.38 -4.86
CA ILE A 97 -8.36 -7.19 -6.06
C ILE A 97 -7.34 -6.51 -6.95
N THR A 98 -6.08 -6.93 -6.82
CA THR A 98 -4.92 -6.42 -7.54
C THR A 98 -4.02 -7.57 -7.99
N ARG A 99 -2.84 -7.25 -8.53
CA ARG A 99 -1.82 -8.27 -8.84
C ARG A 99 -1.10 -8.69 -7.56
N ALA A 100 -0.76 -9.95 -7.42
CA ALA A 100 -0.04 -10.49 -6.26
C ALA A 100 1.36 -9.87 -6.09
N ILE A 101 1.93 -9.26 -7.14
CA ILE A 101 3.23 -8.58 -7.09
C ILE A 101 3.29 -7.46 -6.05
N VAL A 102 2.15 -6.82 -5.73
CA VAL A 102 2.10 -5.73 -4.73
C VAL A 102 2.56 -6.19 -3.35
N ARG A 103 2.51 -7.50 -3.04
CA ARG A 103 3.04 -8.09 -1.80
C ARG A 103 4.54 -7.87 -1.59
N ARG A 104 5.28 -7.52 -2.64
CA ARG A 104 6.72 -7.19 -2.57
C ARG A 104 6.99 -5.72 -2.29
N GLU A 105 5.97 -4.88 -2.43
CA GLU A 105 6.07 -3.42 -2.35
C GLU A 105 5.36 -2.87 -1.10
N ARG A 106 4.26 -3.50 -0.66
CA ARG A 106 3.47 -3.08 0.50
C ARG A 106 4.15 -3.46 1.81
N MET A 107 4.21 -2.50 2.73
CA MET A 107 4.63 -2.70 4.11
C MET A 107 3.41 -2.76 5.04
N GLY A 108 3.58 -3.37 6.22
CA GLY A 108 2.61 -3.42 7.31
C GLY A 108 3.17 -2.74 8.55
#